data_AF-A0A7Y3KWS5-F1
#
_entry.id   AF-A0A7Y3KWS5-F1
#
_cell.length_a   1.000
_cell.length_b   1.000
_cell.length_c   1.000
_cell.angle_alpha   90.00
_cell.angle_beta   90.00
_cell.angle_gamma   90.00
#
_symmetry.space_group_name_H-M   'P 1'
#
loop_
_entity.id
_entity.type
_entity.pdbx_description
1 polymer ?
#
loop_
_entity_poly.entity_id
_entity_poly.type
_entity_poly.pdbx_seq_one_letter_code
_entity_poly.pdbx_strand_id
1 'polypeptide(L)'
;MTSLYQPPRLITTNDSVEDFSCTSTEQTQWLRRHAKQSASSSTTRVFVVTRKDDSTAAAYYAWCMAQLELAAAPERLKKGAGRYPQPVALLARLGVDARHEGKGLGAALLVDAVTRLLTLSDDIGCRGLLIHAESSVARDFYLHLIPELEQSPTDELHLVLLLKDARRTLLGE
;
A
#
# COMPACT_ATOMS: atom_id res chain seq x y z
N MET A 1 -20.09 0.37 9.92
CA MET A 1 -19.21 -0.67 10.51
C MET A 1 -17.78 -0.24 10.22
N THR A 2 -16.87 0.03 11.15
CA THR A 2 -16.67 -0.54 12.49
C THR A 2 -16.33 0.58 13.48
N SER A 3 -17.20 0.80 14.48
CA SER A 3 -17.01 1.79 15.57
C SER A 3 -15.71 1.56 16.39
N LEU A 4 -15.05 0.41 16.21
CA LEU A 4 -13.95 -0.06 17.04
C LEU A 4 -12.58 0.54 16.69
N TYR A 5 -12.34 0.86 15.41
CA TYR A 5 -11.02 1.25 14.92
C TYR A 5 -10.92 2.75 14.68
N GLN A 6 -9.72 3.29 14.86
CA GLN A 6 -9.37 4.63 14.44
C GLN A 6 -9.14 4.66 12.91
N PRO A 7 -9.36 5.81 12.24
CA PRO A 7 -8.95 5.95 10.84
C PRO A 7 -7.43 5.82 10.69
N PRO A 8 -6.91 5.44 9.51
CA PRO A 8 -5.47 5.35 9.27
C PRO A 8 -4.79 6.69 9.54
N ARG A 9 -3.77 6.68 10.40
CA ARG A 9 -2.95 7.85 10.74
C ARG A 9 -1.47 7.50 10.71
N LEU A 10 -0.62 8.52 10.60
CA LEU A 10 0.83 8.33 10.65
C LEU A 10 1.23 7.63 11.97
N ILE A 11 2.19 6.72 11.85
CA ILE A 11 2.80 6.09 13.03
C ILE A 11 3.52 7.14 13.88
N THR A 12 3.41 6.99 15.19
CA THR A 12 4.03 7.84 16.20
C THR A 12 4.87 7.01 17.16
N THR A 13 5.61 7.67 18.05
CA THR A 13 6.37 6.99 19.10
C THR A 13 5.48 6.23 20.09
N ASN A 14 4.22 6.66 20.24
CA ASN A 14 3.26 6.11 21.22
C ASN A 14 2.55 4.84 20.75
N ASP A 15 2.66 4.50 19.45
CA ASP A 15 2.08 3.29 18.91
C ASP A 15 2.88 2.06 19.34
N SER A 16 2.21 1.04 19.88
CA SER A 16 2.83 -0.25 20.16
C SER A 16 2.79 -1.12 18.92
N VAL A 17 3.93 -1.68 18.55
CA VAL A 17 4.11 -2.56 17.39
C VAL A 17 4.75 -3.89 17.76
N GLU A 18 5.21 -4.02 19.00
CA GLU A 18 6.02 -5.13 19.51
C GLU A 18 5.26 -6.45 19.48
N ASP A 19 3.94 -6.40 19.69
CA ASP A 19 3.05 -7.55 19.67
C ASP A 19 2.36 -7.78 18.31
N PHE A 20 2.57 -6.89 17.33
CA PHE A 20 1.96 -7.03 16.02
C PHE A 20 2.41 -8.32 15.34
N SER A 21 1.51 -9.16 14.84
CA SER A 21 1.86 -10.37 14.09
C SER A 21 0.85 -10.63 12.98
N CYS A 22 1.29 -10.60 11.73
CA CYS A 22 0.49 -10.97 10.56
C CYS A 22 1.00 -12.26 9.90
N THR A 23 0.27 -12.77 8.91
CA THR A 23 0.65 -14.00 8.17
C THR A 23 2.07 -13.93 7.58
N SER A 24 2.53 -12.74 7.19
CA SER A 24 3.90 -12.52 6.74
C SER A 24 4.85 -12.24 7.91
N THR A 25 5.90 -13.06 7.99
CA THR A 25 7.00 -12.83 8.93
C THR A 25 7.79 -11.58 8.57
N GLU A 26 8.02 -11.31 7.29
CA GLU A 26 8.78 -10.14 6.83
C GLU A 26 8.07 -8.84 7.18
N GLN A 27 6.76 -8.74 6.92
CA GLN A 27 5.95 -7.58 7.29
C GLN A 27 5.92 -7.40 8.82
N THR A 28 5.74 -8.49 9.55
CA THR A 28 5.77 -8.48 11.02
C THR A 28 7.09 -7.94 11.57
N GLN A 29 8.22 -8.47 11.11
CA GLN A 29 9.54 -8.07 11.59
C GLN A 29 9.87 -6.64 11.16
N TRP A 30 9.50 -6.24 9.95
CA TRP A 30 9.75 -4.89 9.49
C TRP A 30 8.99 -3.85 10.29
N LEU A 31 7.71 -4.09 10.62
CA LEU A 31 6.94 -3.17 11.46
C LEU A 31 7.59 -3.00 12.83
N ARG A 32 7.94 -4.13 13.47
CA ARG A 32 8.55 -4.15 14.81
C ARG A 32 9.90 -3.45 14.86
N ARG A 33 10.75 -3.65 13.86
CA ARG A 33 12.16 -3.23 13.90
C ARG A 33 12.46 -1.92 13.17
N HIS A 34 11.72 -1.62 12.09
CA HIS A 34 12.13 -0.60 11.12
C HIS A 34 11.09 0.47 10.82
N ALA A 35 9.79 0.24 11.11
CA ALA A 35 8.74 1.19 10.73
C ALA A 35 8.91 2.58 11.35
N LYS A 36 9.12 2.66 12.67
CA LYS A 36 9.30 3.95 13.37
C LYS A 36 10.53 4.70 12.87
N GLN A 37 11.64 4.00 12.63
CA GLN A 37 12.87 4.58 12.09
C GLN A 37 12.69 5.05 10.63
N SER A 38 12.05 4.23 9.78
CA SER A 38 11.82 4.57 8.38
C SER A 38 10.86 5.75 8.22
N ALA A 39 9.90 5.88 9.14
CA ALA A 39 9.00 7.02 9.23
C ALA A 39 9.74 8.28 9.68
N SER A 40 10.59 8.20 10.71
CA SER A 40 11.34 9.36 11.23
C SER A 40 12.40 9.86 10.24
N SER A 41 13.04 8.97 9.47
CA SER A 41 13.98 9.33 8.40
C SER A 41 13.28 9.81 7.12
N SER A 42 11.95 9.81 7.06
CA SER A 42 11.15 10.12 5.88
C SER A 42 11.42 9.25 4.64
N THR A 43 12.08 8.11 4.81
CA THR A 43 12.31 7.15 3.71
C THR A 43 11.02 6.45 3.31
N THR A 44 10.08 6.30 4.24
CA THR A 44 8.78 5.69 3.99
C THR A 44 7.74 6.41 4.83
N ARG A 45 6.55 6.68 4.28
CA ARG A 45 5.42 7.08 5.13
C ARG A 45 4.70 5.82 5.58
N VAL A 46 4.51 5.69 6.88
CA VAL A 46 3.90 4.53 7.52
C VAL A 46 2.61 4.98 8.18
N PHE A 47 1.51 4.33 7.83
CA PHE A 47 0.20 4.56 8.42
C PHE A 47 -0.21 3.34 9.21
N VAL A 48 -0.77 3.57 10.39
CA VAL A 48 -1.25 2.53 11.30
C VAL A 48 -2.73 2.76 11.60
N VAL A 49 -3.41 1.65 11.86
CA VAL A 49 -4.76 1.61 12.42
C VAL A 49 -4.66 0.95 13.78
N THR A 50 -5.17 1.60 14.81
CA THR A 50 -5.31 1.06 16.16
C THR A 50 -6.78 0.95 16.51
N ARG A 51 -7.10 0.27 17.61
CA ARG A 51 -8.44 0.39 18.20
C ARG A 51 -8.58 1.77 18.87
N LYS A 52 -9.82 2.19 19.16
CA LYS A 52 -10.06 3.47 19.86
C LYS A 52 -9.54 3.48 21.31
N ASP A 53 -9.48 2.32 21.94
CA ASP A 53 -9.13 2.10 23.34
C ASP A 53 -7.68 1.63 23.55
N ASP A 54 -6.89 1.51 22.48
CA ASP A 54 -5.56 0.88 22.49
C ASP A 54 -4.63 1.58 21.48
N SER A 55 -3.34 1.66 21.80
CA SER A 55 -2.28 2.16 20.90
C SER A 55 -1.55 1.05 20.15
N THR A 56 -1.93 -0.21 20.36
CA THR A 56 -1.39 -1.36 19.61
C THR A 56 -1.85 -1.32 18.16
N ALA A 57 -0.90 -1.44 17.23
CA ALA A 57 -1.17 -1.51 15.81
C ALA A 57 -2.00 -2.78 15.49
N ALA A 58 -3.21 -2.59 14.96
CA ALA A 58 -4.06 -3.66 14.47
C ALA A 58 -3.85 -3.93 12.97
N ALA A 59 -3.45 -2.91 12.23
CA ALA A 59 -3.05 -3.02 10.83
C ALA A 59 -2.17 -1.83 10.44
N TYR A 60 -1.39 -1.97 9.38
CA TYR A 60 -0.57 -0.89 8.84
C TYR A 60 -0.37 -1.02 7.34
N TYR A 61 0.01 0.08 6.70
CA TYR A 61 0.64 0.05 5.39
C TYR A 61 1.78 1.07 5.34
N ALA A 62 2.66 0.90 4.36
CA ALA A 62 3.78 1.80 4.16
C ALA A 62 4.07 1.98 2.67
N TRP A 63 4.36 3.22 2.28
CA TRP A 63 4.69 3.56 0.90
C TRP A 63 5.89 4.49 0.76
N CYS A 64 6.50 4.50 -0.41
CA CYS A 64 7.60 5.39 -0.76
C CYS A 64 7.58 5.71 -2.25
N MET A 65 8.45 6.63 -2.67
CA MET A 65 8.63 6.96 -4.07
C MET A 65 9.42 5.87 -4.79
N ALA A 66 9.04 5.58 -6.02
CA ALA A 66 9.75 4.65 -6.88
C ALA A 66 9.72 5.11 -8.34
N GLN A 67 10.48 4.43 -9.18
CA GLN A 67 10.44 4.59 -10.62
C GLN A 67 10.32 3.22 -11.27
N LEU A 68 9.59 3.17 -12.38
CA LEU A 68 9.44 1.96 -13.18
C LEU A 68 10.12 2.17 -14.53
N GLU A 69 11.14 1.37 -14.79
CA GLU A 69 11.77 1.31 -16.10
C GLU A 69 10.75 0.90 -17.16
N LEU A 70 10.76 1.53 -18.34
CA LEU A 70 9.79 1.20 -19.38
C LEU A 70 9.89 -0.26 -19.83
N ALA A 71 11.09 -0.82 -19.87
CA ALA A 71 11.29 -2.23 -20.20
C ALA A 71 10.59 -3.16 -19.18
N ALA A 72 10.45 -2.71 -17.94
CA ALA A 72 9.79 -3.43 -16.85
C ALA A 72 8.30 -3.09 -16.71
N ALA A 73 7.77 -2.18 -17.52
CA ALA A 73 6.39 -1.73 -17.42
C ALA A 73 5.40 -2.58 -18.23
N PRO A 74 4.17 -2.79 -17.74
CA PRO A 74 3.09 -3.33 -18.55
C PRO A 74 2.78 -2.46 -19.78
N GLU A 75 2.29 -3.08 -20.86
CA GLU A 75 1.99 -2.39 -22.13
C GLU A 75 1.03 -1.21 -21.97
N ARG A 76 0.05 -1.32 -21.07
CA ARG A 76 -0.89 -0.23 -20.80
C ARG A 76 -0.23 0.97 -20.12
N LEU A 77 0.79 0.76 -19.30
CA LEU A 77 1.57 1.85 -18.70
C LEU A 77 2.44 2.55 -19.74
N LYS A 78 3.02 1.80 -20.69
CA LYS A 78 3.82 2.32 -21.81
C LYS A 78 3.01 3.19 -22.76
N LYS A 79 1.73 2.87 -23.00
CA LYS A 79 0.87 3.64 -23.90
C LYS A 79 0.71 5.09 -23.41
N GLY A 80 1.19 6.03 -24.22
CA GLY A 80 1.18 7.47 -23.88
C GLY A 80 2.12 7.85 -22.74
N ALA A 81 3.10 7.00 -22.39
CA ALA A 81 4.23 7.37 -21.56
C ALA A 81 5.36 7.92 -22.43
N GLY A 82 6.15 8.84 -21.89
CA GLY A 82 7.39 9.26 -22.53
C GLY A 82 8.43 8.13 -22.50
N ARG A 83 9.46 8.21 -23.34
CA ARG A 83 10.55 7.20 -23.45
C ARG A 83 11.59 7.34 -22.32
N TYR A 84 11.15 7.38 -21.06
CA TYR A 84 11.98 7.50 -19.86
C TYR A 84 11.34 6.76 -18.67
N PRO A 85 12.08 6.50 -17.57
CA PRO A 85 11.53 5.82 -16.39
C PRO A 85 10.31 6.55 -15.82
N GLN A 86 9.24 5.83 -15.55
CA GLN A 86 7.96 6.43 -15.15
C GLN A 86 7.89 6.58 -13.63
N PRO A 87 7.52 7.77 -13.11
CA PRO A 87 7.38 7.98 -11.67
C PRO A 87 6.15 7.22 -11.15
N VAL A 88 6.34 6.44 -10.09
CA VAL A 88 5.26 5.68 -9.44
C VAL A 88 5.39 5.76 -7.92
N ALA A 89 4.28 5.59 -7.22
CA ALA A 89 4.34 5.31 -5.79
C ALA A 89 4.48 3.79 -5.58
N LEU A 90 5.28 3.35 -4.62
CA LEU A 90 5.40 1.95 -4.23
C LEU A 90 4.64 1.72 -2.93
N LEU A 91 3.58 0.91 -2.96
CA LEU A 91 2.99 0.31 -1.76
C LEU A 91 3.90 -0.84 -1.34
N ALA A 92 4.92 -0.49 -0.55
CA ALA A 92 5.95 -1.42 -0.14
C ALA A 92 5.42 -2.48 0.84
N ARG A 93 4.43 -2.11 1.67
CA ARG A 93 3.99 -2.91 2.80
C ARG A 93 2.52 -2.72 3.10
N LEU A 94 1.85 -3.82 3.42
CA LEU A 94 0.50 -3.83 3.99
C LEU A 94 0.39 -5.08 4.87
N GLY A 95 -0.05 -4.91 6.10
CA GLY A 95 -0.20 -6.00 7.05
C GLY A 95 -1.38 -5.78 7.98
N VAL A 96 -2.10 -6.85 8.27
CA VAL A 96 -3.19 -6.89 9.27
C VAL A 96 -2.79 -7.90 10.33
N ASP A 97 -2.85 -7.50 11.60
CA ASP A 97 -2.55 -8.41 12.71
C ASP A 97 -3.56 -9.57 12.73
N ALA A 98 -3.08 -10.79 13.00
CA ALA A 98 -3.86 -12.02 12.97
C ALA A 98 -5.10 -11.97 13.88
N ARG A 99 -5.06 -11.21 15.00
CA ARG A 99 -6.20 -11.01 15.91
C ARG A 99 -7.31 -10.15 15.29
N HIS A 100 -7.01 -9.51 14.16
CA HIS A 100 -7.87 -8.56 13.47
C HIS A 100 -8.13 -8.90 12.00
N GLU A 101 -7.64 -10.04 11.51
CA GLU A 101 -7.98 -10.58 10.19
C GLU A 101 -9.49 -10.84 10.05
N GLY A 102 -9.99 -10.85 8.81
CA GLY A 102 -11.41 -11.03 8.49
C GLY A 102 -12.32 -9.84 8.84
N LYS A 103 -11.79 -8.76 9.42
CA LYS A 103 -12.57 -7.56 9.82
C LYS A 103 -12.58 -6.44 8.77
N GLY A 104 -12.14 -6.73 7.55
CA GLY A 104 -12.09 -5.76 6.44
C GLY A 104 -10.98 -4.71 6.51
N LEU A 105 -10.06 -4.80 7.48
CA LEU A 105 -8.99 -3.81 7.66
C LEU A 105 -8.05 -3.72 6.44
N GLY A 106 -7.67 -4.86 5.86
CA GLY A 106 -6.77 -4.87 4.69
C GLY A 106 -7.38 -4.11 3.51
N ALA A 107 -8.65 -4.39 3.20
CA ALA A 107 -9.36 -3.69 2.13
C ALA A 107 -9.50 -2.20 2.41
N ALA A 108 -9.87 -1.83 3.64
CA ALA A 108 -9.97 -0.43 4.05
C ALA A 108 -8.62 0.31 3.94
N LEU A 109 -7.51 -0.35 4.29
CA LEU A 109 -6.18 0.23 4.14
C LEU A 109 -5.76 0.41 2.68
N LEU A 110 -6.08 -0.55 1.81
CA LEU A 110 -5.79 -0.42 0.39
C LEU A 110 -6.57 0.75 -0.23
N VAL A 111 -7.86 0.88 0.11
CA VAL A 111 -8.69 2.01 -0.33
C VAL A 111 -8.14 3.34 0.20
N ASP A 112 -7.77 3.41 1.48
CA ASP A 112 -7.16 4.61 2.06
C ASP A 112 -5.86 4.99 1.36
N ALA A 113 -4.98 4.01 1.11
CA ALA A 113 -3.72 4.24 0.39
C ALA A 113 -3.99 4.78 -1.03
N VAL A 114 -4.80 4.10 -1.84
CA VAL A 114 -5.07 4.55 -3.21
C VAL A 114 -5.74 5.92 -3.22
N THR A 115 -6.71 6.17 -2.33
CA THR A 115 -7.38 7.48 -2.23
C THR A 115 -6.38 8.60 -1.92
N ARG A 116 -5.48 8.39 -0.96
CA ARG A 116 -4.43 9.37 -0.64
C ARG A 116 -3.47 9.56 -1.81
N LEU A 117 -3.15 8.50 -2.55
CA LEU A 117 -2.29 8.62 -3.74
C LEU A 117 -2.94 9.49 -4.81
N LEU A 118 -4.24 9.31 -5.04
CA LEU A 118 -4.99 10.12 -5.99
C LEU A 118 -4.95 11.60 -5.59
N THR A 119 -5.19 11.93 -4.32
CA THR A 119 -5.07 13.31 -3.83
C THR A 119 -3.66 13.86 -4.00
N LEU A 120 -2.62 13.08 -3.64
CA LEU A 120 -1.24 13.52 -3.83
C LEU A 120 -0.90 13.74 -5.30
N SER A 121 -1.44 12.92 -6.20
CA SER A 121 -1.14 13.00 -7.63
C SER A 121 -1.65 14.25 -8.33
N ASP A 122 -2.51 15.02 -7.67
CA ASP A 122 -2.94 16.34 -8.18
C ASP A 122 -1.81 17.37 -8.04
N ASP A 123 -0.94 17.22 -7.03
CA ASP A 123 0.17 18.13 -6.74
C ASP A 123 1.53 17.61 -7.24
N ILE A 124 1.70 16.28 -7.33
CA ILE A 124 2.97 15.65 -7.73
C ILE A 124 2.82 14.75 -8.96
N GLY A 125 3.84 14.75 -9.81
CA GLY A 125 3.91 13.84 -10.96
C GLY A 125 3.98 12.38 -10.52
N CYS A 126 2.92 11.63 -10.76
CA CYS A 126 2.82 10.20 -10.48
C CYS A 126 2.00 9.51 -11.57
N ARG A 127 2.51 8.41 -12.12
CA ARG A 127 1.84 7.66 -13.20
C ARG A 127 0.95 6.54 -12.67
N GLY A 128 1.27 6.01 -11.50
CA GLY A 128 0.57 4.84 -10.95
C GLY A 128 1.09 4.41 -9.59
N LEU A 129 0.46 3.36 -9.08
CA LEU A 129 0.86 2.62 -7.90
C LEU A 129 1.50 1.31 -8.32
N LEU A 130 2.71 1.05 -7.82
CA LEU A 130 3.39 -0.23 -7.87
C LEU A 130 3.16 -0.94 -6.54
N ILE A 131 2.84 -2.22 -6.59
CA ILE A 131 2.67 -3.08 -5.41
C ILE A 131 3.58 -4.28 -5.61
N HIS A 132 4.47 -4.55 -4.66
CA HIS A 132 5.23 -5.79 -4.63
C HIS A 132 4.56 -6.73 -3.64
N ALA A 133 3.74 -7.66 -4.14
CA ALA A 133 3.16 -8.68 -3.29
C ALA A 133 4.24 -9.67 -2.85
N GLU A 134 4.17 -10.11 -1.60
CA GLU A 134 5.15 -11.06 -1.05
C GLU A 134 4.82 -12.52 -1.41
N SER A 135 3.57 -12.79 -1.76
CA SER A 135 3.08 -14.14 -2.07
C SER A 135 1.92 -14.10 -3.06
N SER A 136 1.63 -15.24 -3.68
CA SER A 136 0.46 -15.39 -4.54
C SER A 136 -0.85 -15.07 -3.81
N VAL A 137 -0.96 -15.42 -2.53
CA VAL A 137 -2.11 -15.08 -1.68
C VAL A 137 -2.27 -13.56 -1.55
N ALA A 138 -1.17 -12.84 -1.33
CA ALA A 138 -1.20 -11.38 -1.25
C ALA A 138 -1.53 -10.75 -2.62
N ARG A 139 -0.95 -11.28 -3.71
CA ARG A 139 -1.27 -10.86 -5.09
C ARG A 139 -2.77 -11.00 -5.37
N ASP A 140 -3.33 -12.16 -5.07
CA ASP A 140 -4.74 -12.47 -5.32
C ASP A 140 -5.66 -11.61 -4.45
N PHE A 141 -5.25 -11.28 -3.21
CA PHE A 141 -5.94 -10.30 -2.38
C PHE A 141 -6.04 -8.92 -3.06
N TYR A 142 -4.93 -8.41 -3.62
CA TYR A 142 -4.94 -7.12 -4.32
C TYR A 142 -5.79 -7.17 -5.60
N LEU A 143 -5.61 -8.20 -6.42
CA LEU A 143 -6.39 -8.38 -7.67
C LEU A 143 -7.89 -8.54 -7.41
N HIS A 144 -8.27 -9.18 -6.31
CA HIS A 144 -9.68 -9.32 -5.91
C HIS A 144 -10.32 -7.96 -5.58
N LEU A 145 -9.57 -7.07 -4.93
CA LEU A 145 -10.08 -5.76 -4.52
C LEU A 145 -10.02 -4.71 -5.63
N ILE A 146 -9.02 -4.78 -6.51
CA ILE A 146 -8.84 -3.84 -7.63
C ILE A 146 -8.59 -4.65 -8.91
N PRO A 147 -9.66 -4.98 -9.67
CA PRO A 147 -9.55 -5.76 -10.90
C PRO A 147 -8.71 -5.08 -12.00
N GLU A 148 -8.49 -3.76 -11.90
CA GLU A 148 -7.68 -2.98 -12.84
C GLU A 148 -6.16 -3.11 -12.61
N LEU A 149 -5.74 -3.76 -11.53
CA LEU A 149 -4.31 -4.06 -11.32
C LEU A 149 -3.80 -4.99 -12.42
N GLU A 150 -2.68 -4.60 -13.02
CA GLU A 150 -2.00 -5.40 -14.04
C GLU A 150 -0.74 -6.03 -13.45
N GLN A 151 -0.49 -7.29 -13.79
CA GLN A 151 0.77 -7.94 -13.42
C GLN A 151 1.93 -7.31 -14.20
N SER A 152 3.05 -7.14 -13.51
CA SER A 152 4.30 -6.72 -14.12
C SER A 152 4.80 -7.82 -15.06
N PRO A 153 5.32 -7.47 -16.25
CA PRO A 153 5.98 -8.44 -17.12
C PRO A 153 7.27 -9.01 -16.52
N THR A 154 7.82 -8.40 -15.47
CA THR A 154 9.09 -8.82 -14.85
C THR A 154 8.90 -9.81 -13.70
N ASP A 155 7.75 -9.77 -13.04
CA ASP A 155 7.46 -10.58 -11.84
C ASP A 155 5.94 -10.65 -11.65
N GLU A 156 5.40 -11.87 -11.57
CA GLU A 156 3.96 -12.11 -11.41
C GLU A 156 3.41 -11.63 -10.05
N LEU A 157 4.29 -11.43 -9.06
CA LEU A 157 3.92 -10.88 -7.75
C LEU A 157 3.94 -9.35 -7.72
N HIS A 158 4.47 -8.71 -8.76
CA HIS A 158 4.44 -7.27 -8.87
C HIS A 158 3.21 -6.83 -9.65
N LEU A 159 2.46 -5.88 -9.09
CA LEU A 159 1.23 -5.36 -9.67
C LEU A 159 1.35 -3.86 -9.88
N VAL A 160 0.72 -3.37 -10.94
CA VAL A 160 0.74 -1.97 -11.35
C VAL A 160 -0.70 -1.50 -11.54
N LEU A 161 -1.04 -0.39 -10.89
CA LEU A 161 -2.32 0.32 -11.07
C LEU A 161 -2.05 1.70 -11.65
N LEU A 162 -2.60 1.98 -12.82
CA LEU A 162 -2.54 3.33 -13.38
C LEU A 162 -3.49 4.25 -12.62
N LEU A 163 -3.07 5.50 -12.38
CA LEU A 163 -3.92 6.45 -11.64
C LEU A 163 -5.25 6.72 -12.35
N LYS A 164 -5.27 6.75 -13.69
CA LYS A 164 -6.51 6.88 -14.45
C LYS A 164 -7.50 5.74 -14.17
N ASP A 165 -6.98 4.53 -13.96
CA ASP A 165 -7.81 3.36 -13.69
C ASP A 165 -8.26 3.38 -12.23
N ALA A 166 -7.38 3.80 -11.30
CA ALA A 166 -7.74 4.04 -9.90
C ALA A 166 -8.85 5.10 -9.74
N ARG A 167 -8.80 6.20 -10.52
CA ARG A 167 -9.86 7.23 -10.53
C ARG A 167 -11.18 6.66 -11.00
N ARG A 168 -11.18 5.87 -12.07
CA ARG A 168 -12.40 5.20 -12.55
C ARG A 168 -13.00 4.28 -11.49
N THR A 169 -12.18 3.47 -10.82
CA THR A 169 -12.65 2.50 -9.84
C THR A 169 -13.14 3.15 -8.54
N LEU A 170 -12.44 4.17 -8.04
CA LEU A 170 -12.73 4.76 -6.72
C LEU A 170 -13.59 6.03 -6.78
N LEU A 171 -13.52 6.81 -7.85
CA LEU A 171 -14.22 8.08 -8.02
C LEU A 171 -15.33 8.02 -9.09
N GLY A 172 -15.35 6.98 -9.92
CA GLY A 172 -16.32 6.86 -11.02
C GLY A 172 -16.06 7.79 -12.20
N GLU A 173 -14.84 8.33 -12.30
CA GLU A 173 -14.38 9.27 -13.33
C GLU A 173 -13.88 8.60 -14.62
#